data_AF-A0A2N9ER02-F1
#
_entry.id   AF-A0A2N9ER02-F1
#
_cell.length_a   1.000
_cell.length_b   1.000
_cell.length_c   1.000
_cell.angle_alpha   90.00
_cell.angle_beta   90.00
_cell.angle_gamma   90.00
#
_symmetry.space_group_name_H-M   'P 1'
#
loop_
_entity.id
_entity.type
_entity.pdbx_description
1 polymer ?
#
loop_
_entity_poly.entity_id
_entity_poly.type
_entity_poly.pdbx_seq_one_letter_code
_entity_poly.pdbx_strand_id
1 'polypeptide(L)'
;MSLTDILVSPHGAQLTNMFLMDRNSSVMEFFPKGWLKLAGVGQFVFHWIASWSGMRHQGAWRDPNGDKCPYPEDDRRCMSIFKSGKIGYNETYFGEWTRNVLDEVKTRKMEEASKKGSASTSSGCACS
;
A
#
# COMPACT_ATOMS: atom_id res chain seq x y z
N MET A 1 1.80 -19.23 -0.12
CA MET A 1 2.74 -18.11 -0.34
C MET A 1 2.10 -17.23 -1.38
N SER A 2 1.77 -16.00 -0.99
CA SER A 2 1.53 -14.95 -1.97
C SER A 2 2.86 -14.56 -2.60
N LEU A 3 2.87 -14.34 -3.92
CA LEU A 3 4.04 -13.85 -4.64
C LEU A 3 4.16 -12.31 -4.57
N THR A 4 3.23 -11.65 -3.87
CA THR A 4 3.14 -10.19 -3.82
C THR A 4 3.55 -9.67 -2.43
N ASP A 5 4.77 -9.15 -2.35
CA ASP A 5 5.30 -8.51 -1.15
C ASP A 5 4.95 -7.01 -1.06
N ILE A 6 4.71 -6.36 -2.20
CA ILE A 6 4.43 -4.92 -2.30
C ILE A 6 3.25 -4.71 -3.25
N LEU A 7 2.24 -3.95 -2.83
CA LEU A 7 1.13 -3.48 -3.66
C LEU A 7 1.09 -1.96 -3.65
N VAL A 8 0.98 -1.37 -4.84
CA VAL A 8 0.81 0.07 -5.03
C VAL A 8 -0.41 0.28 -5.91
N SER A 9 -1.44 0.97 -5.42
CA SER A 9 -2.72 1.05 -6.14
C SER A 9 -3.44 2.41 -5.98
N PRO A 10 -4.22 2.86 -6.98
CA PRO A 10 -5.10 4.00 -6.79
C PRO A 10 -6.08 3.76 -5.64
N HIS A 11 -6.37 4.80 -4.87
CA HIS A 11 -7.33 4.71 -3.76
C HIS A 11 -8.69 4.17 -4.23
N GLY A 12 -9.21 3.16 -3.54
CA GLY A 12 -10.47 2.48 -3.86
C GLY A 12 -10.40 1.45 -5.00
N ALA A 13 -9.26 1.29 -5.67
CA ALA A 13 -9.04 0.25 -6.67
C ALA A 13 -8.27 -0.93 -6.05
N GLN A 14 -8.43 -2.12 -6.65
CA GLN A 14 -7.68 -3.35 -6.32
C GLN A 14 -7.66 -3.75 -4.83
N LEU A 15 -8.63 -3.30 -4.02
CA LEU A 15 -8.76 -3.68 -2.61
C LEU A 15 -8.81 -5.20 -2.44
N THR A 16 -9.42 -5.92 -3.40
CA THR A 16 -9.48 -7.38 -3.38
C THR A 16 -8.09 -8.03 -3.38
N ASN A 17 -7.11 -7.41 -4.04
CA ASN A 17 -5.75 -7.94 -4.09
C ASN A 17 -5.10 -7.95 -2.70
N MET A 18 -5.47 -7.03 -1.81
CA MET A 18 -4.97 -6.98 -0.44
C MET A 18 -5.40 -8.21 0.38
N PHE A 19 -6.51 -8.88 0.06
CA PHE A 19 -6.91 -10.13 0.73
C PHE A 19 -6.06 -11.33 0.30
N LEU A 20 -5.38 -11.23 -0.84
CA LEU A 20 -4.51 -12.28 -1.35
C LEU A 20 -3.06 -12.10 -0.90
N MET A 21 -2.71 -10.99 -0.26
CA MET A 21 -1.36 -10.70 0.21
C MET A 21 -1.08 -11.37 1.56
N ASP A 22 0.18 -11.73 1.78
CA ASP A 22 0.63 -12.32 3.04
C ASP A 22 0.75 -11.24 4.14
N ARG A 23 0.72 -11.69 5.40
CA ARG A 23 1.07 -10.82 6.55
C ARG A 23 2.46 -10.22 6.34
N ASN A 24 2.66 -9.03 6.90
CA ASN A 24 3.84 -8.17 6.73
C ASN A 24 4.06 -7.65 5.30
N SER A 25 3.25 -7.98 4.29
CA SER A 25 3.34 -7.30 2.99
C SER A 25 3.14 -5.79 3.12
N SER A 26 3.68 -5.05 2.18
CA SER A 26 3.68 -3.58 2.15
C SER A 26 2.65 -3.07 1.16
N VAL A 27 1.86 -2.06 1.55
CA VAL A 27 0.85 -1.45 0.67
C VAL A 27 0.98 0.07 0.69
N MET A 28 0.93 0.68 -0.48
CA MET A 28 0.83 2.14 -0.64
C MET A 28 -0.36 2.45 -1.53
N GLU A 29 -1.06 3.52 -1.20
CA GLU A 29 -2.16 4.03 -2.01
C GLU A 29 -1.81 5.38 -2.63
N PHE A 30 -2.41 5.69 -3.77
CA PHE A 30 -2.25 6.98 -4.39
C PHE A 30 -3.57 7.62 -4.80
N PHE A 31 -3.66 8.93 -4.61
CA PHE A 31 -4.87 9.72 -4.78
C PHE A 31 -4.72 10.68 -5.96
N PRO A 32 -5.71 10.77 -6.85
CA PRO A 32 -5.82 11.90 -7.75
C PRO A 32 -6.01 13.18 -6.95
N LYS A 33 -5.63 14.31 -7.56
CA LYS A 33 -5.86 15.63 -6.97
C LYS A 33 -7.33 15.82 -6.59
N GLY A 34 -7.57 16.42 -5.42
CA GLY A 34 -8.91 16.78 -4.95
C GLY A 34 -9.75 15.61 -4.41
N TRP A 35 -9.48 14.36 -4.81
CA TRP A 35 -10.29 13.19 -4.43
C TRP A 35 -10.38 12.99 -2.91
N LEU A 36 -9.27 13.22 -2.19
CA LEU A 36 -9.24 13.07 -0.74
C LEU A 36 -10.33 13.87 -0.01
N LYS A 37 -10.62 15.09 -0.47
CA LYS A 37 -11.62 15.97 0.15
C LYS A 37 -13.03 15.40 0.07
N LEU A 38 -13.27 14.53 -0.92
CA LEU A 38 -14.59 13.94 -1.20
C LEU A 38 -14.69 12.47 -0.76
N ALA A 39 -13.58 11.81 -0.47
CA ALA A 39 -13.53 10.40 -0.04
C ALA A 39 -14.13 10.16 1.36
N GLY A 40 -14.25 11.21 2.18
CA GLY A 40 -14.83 11.13 3.51
C GLY A 40 -14.14 10.08 4.39
N VAL A 41 -14.93 9.26 5.08
CA VAL A 41 -14.43 8.17 5.94
C VAL A 41 -13.76 7.06 5.13
N GLY A 42 -14.12 6.90 3.85
CA GLY A 42 -13.53 5.91 2.94
C GLY A 42 -12.04 6.12 2.67
N GLN A 43 -11.51 7.32 2.93
CA GLN A 43 -10.08 7.63 2.76
C GLN A 43 -9.14 6.73 3.56
N PHE A 44 -9.65 6.04 4.59
CA PHE A 44 -8.87 5.17 5.46
C PHE A 44 -8.98 3.68 5.12
N VAL A 45 -9.66 3.30 4.04
CA VAL A 45 -9.93 1.88 3.72
C VAL A 45 -8.65 1.05 3.58
N PHE A 46 -7.61 1.59 2.94
CA PHE A 46 -6.31 0.92 2.83
C PHE A 46 -5.61 0.77 4.19
N HIS A 47 -5.70 1.79 5.04
CA HIS A 47 -5.17 1.73 6.41
C HIS A 47 -5.84 0.62 7.22
N TRP A 48 -7.17 0.53 7.16
CA TRP A 48 -7.91 -0.49 7.90
C TRP A 48 -7.61 -1.89 7.41
N ILE A 49 -7.66 -2.13 6.09
CA ILE A 49 -7.37 -3.46 5.54
C ILE A 49 -5.92 -3.84 5.83
N ALA A 50 -4.97 -2.91 5.68
CA ALA A 50 -3.58 -3.18 6.02
C ALA A 50 -3.43 -3.58 7.50
N SER A 51 -4.03 -2.81 8.40
CA SER A 51 -4.00 -3.08 9.84
C SER A 51 -4.65 -4.42 10.19
N TRP A 52 -5.85 -4.69 9.68
CA TRP A 52 -6.61 -5.92 9.99
C TRP A 52 -5.94 -7.18 9.45
N SER A 53 -5.32 -7.09 8.27
CA SER A 53 -4.62 -8.23 7.65
C SER A 53 -3.17 -8.37 8.12
N GLY A 54 -2.70 -7.53 9.05
CA GLY A 54 -1.31 -7.56 9.52
C GLY A 54 -0.29 -7.17 8.45
N MET A 55 -0.69 -6.36 7.47
CA MET A 55 0.19 -5.73 6.48
C MET A 55 0.68 -4.37 6.99
N ARG A 56 1.57 -3.74 6.22
CA ARG A 56 2.15 -2.44 6.53
C ARG A 56 1.67 -1.41 5.51
N HIS A 57 0.95 -0.39 5.99
CA HIS A 57 0.66 0.78 5.16
C HIS A 57 1.92 1.65 5.08
N GLN A 58 2.50 1.75 3.89
CA GLN A 58 3.76 2.43 3.59
C GLN A 58 3.53 3.86 3.07
N GLY A 59 2.48 4.51 3.55
CA GLY A 59 2.14 5.88 3.22
C GLY A 59 1.23 6.02 1.99
N ALA A 60 1.04 7.27 1.58
CA ALA A 60 0.15 7.63 0.50
C ALA A 60 0.74 8.72 -0.39
N TRP A 61 0.62 8.55 -1.70
CA TRP A 61 0.93 9.61 -2.66
C TRP A 61 -0.31 10.45 -2.95
N ARG A 62 -0.18 11.77 -2.90
CA ARG A 62 -1.25 12.70 -3.23
C ARG A 62 -0.78 13.56 -4.38
N ASP A 63 -1.40 13.37 -5.53
CA ASP A 63 -1.02 14.10 -6.71
C ASP A 63 -1.32 15.60 -6.55
N PRO A 64 -0.30 16.48 -6.60
CA PRO A 64 -0.52 17.93 -6.57
C PRO A 64 -1.04 18.46 -7.91
N ASN A 65 -0.86 17.71 -8.99
CA ASN A 65 -1.02 18.14 -10.38
C ASN A 65 -2.15 17.36 -11.06
N GLY A 66 -3.37 17.87 -10.95
CA GLY A 66 -4.54 17.31 -11.62
C GLY A 66 -5.52 18.40 -12.07
N ASP A 67 -6.56 17.94 -12.77
CA ASP A 67 -7.62 18.79 -13.31
C ASP A 67 -8.25 19.65 -12.21
N LYS A 68 -8.46 20.93 -12.53
CA LYS A 68 -9.11 21.86 -11.61
C LYS A 68 -10.62 21.70 -11.74
N CYS A 69 -11.30 21.64 -10.60
CA CYS A 69 -12.75 21.75 -10.60
C CYS A 69 -13.17 23.22 -10.79
N PRO A 70 -14.23 23.51 -11.58
CA PRO A 70 -14.78 24.86 -11.70
C PRO A 70 -15.51 25.33 -10.43
N TYR A 71 -15.76 24.44 -9.48
CA TYR A 71 -16.39 24.70 -8.19
C TYR A 71 -15.35 24.61 -7.05
N PRO A 72 -15.68 25.04 -5.82
CA PRO A 72 -14.86 24.77 -4.65
C PRO A 72 -14.51 23.28 -4.55
N GLU A 73 -13.28 22.96 -4.14
CA GLU A 73 -12.72 21.60 -4.18
C GLU A 73 -13.45 20.57 -3.30
N ASP A 74 -14.21 21.03 -2.31
CA ASP A 74 -15.05 20.22 -1.42
C ASP A 74 -16.49 20.04 -1.95
N ASP A 75 -16.82 20.67 -3.08
CA ASP A 75 -18.13 20.54 -3.72
C ASP A 75 -18.29 19.15 -4.35
N ARG A 76 -19.44 18.50 -4.07
CA ARG A 76 -19.76 17.16 -4.59
C ARG A 76 -19.79 17.11 -6.12
N ARG A 77 -20.01 18.25 -6.80
CA ARG A 77 -19.95 18.34 -8.26
C ARG A 77 -18.54 18.07 -8.81
N CYS A 78 -17.51 18.23 -7.99
CA CYS A 78 -16.13 17.91 -8.35
C CYS A 78 -15.82 16.40 -8.27
N MET A 79 -16.71 15.59 -7.71
CA MET A 79 -16.47 14.16 -7.46
C MET A 79 -16.13 13.39 -8.73
N SER A 80 -16.88 13.61 -9.83
CA SER A 80 -16.63 12.92 -11.10
C SER A 80 -15.33 13.35 -11.76
N ILE A 81 -14.92 14.60 -11.58
CA ILE A 81 -13.67 15.15 -12.10
C ILE A 81 -12.48 14.51 -11.38
N PHE A 82 -12.48 14.56 -10.05
CA PHE A 82 -11.36 14.04 -9.26
C PHE A 82 -11.29 12.51 -9.28
N LYS A 83 -12.42 11.81 -9.19
CA LYS A 83 -12.44 10.34 -9.17
C LYS A 83 -11.87 9.72 -10.44
N SER A 84 -12.17 10.33 -11.59
CA SER A 84 -11.75 9.85 -12.91
C SER A 84 -10.48 10.55 -13.40
N GLY A 85 -9.90 11.42 -12.57
CA GLY A 85 -8.69 12.17 -12.90
C GLY A 85 -7.51 11.23 -13.10
N LYS A 86 -6.66 11.55 -14.09
CA LYS A 86 -5.36 10.90 -14.21
C LYS A 86 -4.52 11.23 -12.98
N ILE A 87 -3.81 10.23 -12.49
CA ILE A 87 -2.93 10.40 -11.34
C ILE A 87 -1.51 10.60 -11.86
N GLY A 88 -0.99 11.81 -11.68
CA GLY A 88 0.41 12.12 -11.90
C GLY A 88 1.30 11.41 -10.88
N TYR A 89 2.54 11.17 -11.28
CA TYR A 89 3.58 10.61 -10.41
C TYR A 89 4.82 11.49 -10.46
N ASN A 90 5.55 11.53 -9.36
CA ASN A 90 6.88 12.14 -9.28
C ASN A 90 7.92 11.02 -9.26
N GLU A 91 8.68 10.90 -10.34
CA GLU A 91 9.64 9.80 -10.53
C GLU A 91 10.66 9.72 -9.39
N THR A 92 11.19 10.85 -8.94
CA THR A 92 12.13 10.90 -7.82
C THR A 92 11.50 10.40 -6.53
N TYR A 93 10.30 10.89 -6.19
CA TYR A 93 9.58 10.46 -5.00
C TYR A 93 9.30 8.95 -5.02
N PHE A 94 8.75 8.44 -6.13
CA PHE A 94 8.43 7.02 -6.26
C PHE A 94 9.70 6.15 -6.27
N GLY A 95 10.79 6.63 -6.88
CA GLY A 95 12.08 5.94 -6.86
C GLY A 95 12.68 5.86 -5.45
N GLU A 96 12.64 6.94 -4.69
CA GLU A 96 13.09 6.95 -3.29
C GLU A 96 12.22 6.08 -2.40
N TRP A 97 10.89 6.22 -2.50
CA TRP A 97 9.94 5.40 -1.77
C TRP A 97 10.14 3.92 -2.08
N THR A 98 10.24 3.55 -3.36
CA THR A 98 10.41 2.16 -3.80
C THR A 98 11.71 1.58 -3.25
N ARG A 99 12.81 2.33 -3.30
CA ARG A 99 14.10 1.91 -2.74
C ARG A 99 13.98 1.59 -1.25
N ASN A 100 13.42 2.51 -0.47
CA ASN A 100 13.28 2.35 0.97
C ASN A 100 12.41 1.13 1.33
N VAL A 101 11.29 0.95 0.64
CA VAL A 101 10.38 -0.18 0.92
C VAL A 101 10.99 -1.51 0.48
N LEU A 102 11.72 -1.56 -0.65
CA LEU A 102 12.43 -2.75 -1.07
C LEU A 102 13.53 -3.14 -0.07
N ASP A 103 14.27 -2.17 0.46
CA ASP A 103 15.31 -2.41 1.47
C ASP A 103 14.70 -2.94 2.79
N GLU A 104 13.57 -2.38 3.22
CA GLU A 104 12.81 -2.88 4.37
C GLU A 104 12.31 -4.32 4.17
N VAL A 105 11.70 -4.60 3.01
CA VAL A 105 11.18 -5.93 2.67
C VAL A 105 12.34 -6.94 2.63
N LYS A 106 13.45 -6.59 1.98
CA LYS A 106 14.64 -7.43 1.89
C LYS A 106 15.20 -7.75 3.27
N THR A 107 15.40 -6.74 4.10
CA THR A 107 15.91 -6.91 5.47
C THR A 107 15.03 -7.87 6.27
N ARG A 108 13.71 -7.65 6.27
CA ARG A 108 12.77 -8.51 6.98
C ARG A 108 12.78 -9.94 6.48
N LYS A 109 12.79 -10.15 5.16
CA LYS A 109 12.81 -11.51 4.57
C LYS A 109 14.10 -12.24 4.92
N MET A 110 15.24 -11.54 4.93
CA MET A 110 16.52 -12.10 5.38
C MET A 110 16.46 -12.50 6.87
N GLU A 111 15.92 -11.65 7.74
CA GLU A 111 15.74 -11.97 9.16
C GLU A 111 14.79 -13.17 9.38
N GLU A 112 13.67 -13.23 8.65
CA GLU A 112 12.72 -14.35 8.69
C GLU A 112 13.38 -15.66 8.23
N ALA A 113 14.23 -15.61 7.20
CA ALA A 113 14.99 -16.76 6.73
C ALA A 113 16.03 -17.22 7.77
N SER A 114 16.76 -16.30 8.39
CA SER A 114 17.73 -16.62 9.45
C SER A 114 17.05 -17.26 10.67
N LYS A 115 15.88 -16.76 11.08
CA LYS A 115 15.10 -17.33 12.21
C LYS A 115 14.56 -18.73 11.91
N LYS A 116 14.17 -19.00 10.66
CA LYS A 116 13.76 -20.36 10.24
C LYS A 116 14.94 -21.32 10.17
N GLY A 117 16.11 -20.85 9.75
CA GLY A 117 17.36 -21.62 9.75
C GLY A 117 17.90 -21.96 11.14
N SER A 118 17.60 -21.15 12.17
CA SER A 118 17.98 -21.46 13.56
C SER A 118 16.99 -22.40 14.28
N ALA A 119 15.76 -22.53 13.78
CA ALA A 119 14.76 -23.44 14.36
C ALA A 119 14.94 -24.90 13.89
N SER A 120 15.66 -25.13 12.79
CA SER A 120 15.88 -26.47 12.23
C SER A 120 17.01 -27.27 12.89
N THR A 121 17.72 -26.71 13.89
CA THR A 121 18.83 -27.39 14.59
C THR A 121 18.47 -27.99 15.95
N SER A 122 17.21 -28.00 16.41
CA SER A 122 16.87 -28.58 17.73
C SER A 122 15.68 -29.55 17.81
N SER A 123 15.06 -29.95 16.70
CA SER A 123 14.03 -31.02 16.74
C SER A 123 14.53 -32.32 16.11
N GLY A 124 15.53 -32.91 16.77
CA GLY A 124 15.78 -34.34 16.61
C GLY A 124 14.59 -35.10 17.20
N CYS A 125 13.67 -35.55 16.35
CA CYS A 125 12.72 -36.60 16.72
C CYS A 125 13.51 -37.87 17.03
N ALA A 126 13.71 -38.16 18.32
CA ALA A 126 14.04 -39.51 18.76
C ALA A 126 12.75 -40.32 18.70
N CYS A 127 12.60 -41.15 17.67
CA CYS A 127 11.60 -42.20 17.68
C CYS A 127 12.02 -43.24 18.73
N SER A 128 11.11 -43.56 19.66
CA SER A 128 11.15 -44.75 20.52
C SER A 128 10.32 -45.85 19.88
#